data_AF-A0A4V3JYR0-F1
#
_entry.id   AF-A0A4V3JYR0-F1
#
_cell.length_a   1.000
_cell.length_b   1.000
_cell.length_c   1.000
_cell.angle_alpha   90.00
_cell.angle_beta   90.00
_cell.angle_gamma   90.00
#
_symmetry.space_group_name_H-M   'P 1'
#
loop_
_entity.id
_entity.type
_entity.pdbx_description
1 polymer ?
#
loop_
_entity_poly.entity_id
_entity_poly.type
_entity_poly.pdbx_seq_one_letter_code
_entity_poly.pdbx_strand_id
1 'polypeptide(L)'
;MLRNVVNFIYETRLFYAVYASIAFHIVIFIFAYNQSETIYQPIYCGPYWIYANGEVADRPLELDLEFAKRAWEENRLNKEGLIQEEGQETTDGEPGEKGKSESFAKGKYEGGQWENLVKDLESASRLRDGFKNDYDNVYSFSDVSDSYIRRERDYEDIVVKEVFPTLKTIRDPFTVDIEEADDNLAVHKERNRIIEEFRKGEEQSIVTITVASEGENPPKSPLSMPKEERSDYLDQTLKQSKEKQLDQFISRFMGYDPDKGDLAKFVRDLYYENLQRLAYVFSGDPSYFTVDYFQENLNKEDFLRQMMALLSENLGTKVGTEVLFTLDNIYFIQARALKVLMEGEALYASASDEQKNKLRMEIIKRVSEKYRPLLKEKNIRSYADVENAYSKKRLEIMDTLIKNSPAGYRLNDAHFEKGKILWDSGMFRGEDRLLFAAIEEWKKINPKSKEGDFLAAKSYDSLGIILQQEDVKDMYGKFSPAAKDRINYVMTHHLEEEINLKRQREEKLLWPKVKSKPN
;
A
#
# COMPACT_ATOMS: atom_id res chain seq x y z
N MET A 1 4.93 11.17 -73.12
CA MET A 1 5.54 10.78 -71.83
C MET A 1 4.67 11.18 -70.64
N LEU A 2 4.35 12.47 -70.43
CA LEU A 2 3.45 12.91 -69.33
C LEU A 2 2.08 12.22 -69.33
N ARG A 3 1.44 12.04 -70.48
CA ARG A 3 0.11 11.41 -70.58
C ARG A 3 0.10 9.94 -70.11
N ASN A 4 1.19 9.21 -70.34
CA ASN A 4 1.31 7.82 -69.89
C ASN A 4 1.60 7.74 -68.38
N VAL A 5 2.34 8.71 -67.84
CA VAL A 5 2.56 8.83 -66.39
C VAL A 5 1.26 9.22 -65.67
N VAL A 6 0.48 10.15 -66.22
CA VAL A 6 -0.82 10.53 -65.66
C VAL A 6 -1.82 9.38 -65.72
N ASN A 7 -1.88 8.63 -66.84
CA ASN A 7 -2.73 7.45 -66.93
C ASN A 7 -2.30 6.33 -65.98
N PHE A 8 -1.00 6.09 -65.83
CA PHE A 8 -0.48 5.12 -64.88
C PHE A 8 -0.81 5.50 -63.43
N ILE A 9 -0.59 6.76 -63.04
CA ILE A 9 -0.97 7.27 -61.71
C ILE A 9 -2.49 7.17 -61.52
N TYR A 10 -3.29 7.46 -62.55
CA TYR A 10 -4.74 7.33 -62.47
C TYR A 10 -5.16 5.87 -62.31
N GLU A 11 -4.64 4.92 -63.10
CA GLU A 11 -4.98 3.50 -63.01
C GLU A 11 -4.56 2.87 -61.68
N THR A 12 -3.41 3.28 -61.15
CA THR A 12 -2.86 2.81 -59.87
C THR A 12 -3.35 3.62 -58.65
N ARG A 13 -4.17 4.66 -58.84
CA ARG A 13 -4.58 5.57 -57.75
C ARG A 13 -5.26 4.85 -56.59
N LEU A 14 -6.09 3.84 -56.92
CA LEU A 14 -6.79 3.02 -55.95
C LEU A 14 -5.82 2.11 -55.20
N PHE A 15 -4.83 1.55 -55.90
CA PHE A 15 -3.78 0.76 -55.28
C PHE A 15 -2.96 1.60 -54.29
N TYR A 16 -2.52 2.80 -54.70
CA TYR A 16 -1.77 3.70 -53.82
C TYR A 16 -2.62 4.25 -52.67
N ALA A 17 -3.92 4.53 -52.89
CA ALA A 17 -4.82 4.97 -51.82
C ALA A 17 -5.08 3.85 -50.80
N VAL A 18 -5.27 2.61 -51.26
CA VAL A 18 -5.42 1.44 -50.39
C VAL A 18 -4.12 1.16 -49.64
N TYR A 19 -2.97 1.21 -50.31
CA TYR A 19 -1.66 1.04 -49.68
C TYR A 19 -1.38 2.13 -48.63
N ALA A 20 -1.63 3.40 -48.95
CA ALA A 20 -1.46 4.50 -48.01
C ALA A 20 -2.44 4.39 -46.83
N SER A 21 -3.68 3.97 -47.08
CA SER A 21 -4.66 3.71 -46.01
C SER A 21 -4.19 2.58 -45.10
N ILE A 22 -3.76 1.45 -45.66
CA ILE A 22 -3.24 0.31 -44.87
C ILE A 22 -2.00 0.73 -44.09
N ALA A 23 -1.04 1.41 -44.72
CA ALA A 23 0.17 1.89 -44.05
C ALA A 23 -0.17 2.89 -42.93
N PHE A 24 -1.10 3.82 -43.15
CA PHE A 24 -1.54 4.78 -42.14
C PHE A 24 -2.26 4.09 -40.98
N HIS A 25 -3.13 3.11 -41.26
CA HIS A 25 -3.80 2.34 -40.21
C HIS A 25 -2.83 1.43 -39.46
N ILE A 26 -1.85 0.81 -40.11
CA ILE A 26 -0.80 0.03 -39.45
C ILE A 26 0.07 0.95 -38.59
N VAL A 27 0.45 2.13 -39.08
CA VAL A 27 1.23 3.10 -38.29
C VAL A 27 0.42 3.64 -37.13
N ILE A 28 -0.86 3.96 -37.30
CA ILE A 28 -1.76 4.34 -36.20
C ILE A 28 -1.94 3.17 -35.25
N PHE A 29 -2.06 1.93 -35.72
CA PHE A 29 -2.23 0.76 -34.87
C PHE A 29 -0.95 0.46 -34.09
N ILE A 30 0.23 0.56 -34.70
CA ILE A 30 1.52 0.41 -34.03
C ILE A 30 1.76 1.58 -33.07
N PHE A 31 1.46 2.81 -33.48
CA PHE A 31 1.57 3.99 -32.63
C PHE A 31 0.60 3.90 -31.46
N ALA A 32 -0.66 3.53 -31.71
CA ALA A 32 -1.67 3.29 -30.69
C ALA A 32 -1.34 2.07 -29.84
N TYR A 33 -0.69 1.03 -30.35
CA TYR A 33 -0.24 -0.14 -29.58
C TYR A 33 0.99 0.19 -28.72
N ASN A 34 1.90 1.02 -29.22
CA ASN A 34 3.09 1.48 -28.50
C ASN A 34 2.81 2.66 -27.54
N GLN A 35 1.74 3.44 -27.78
CA GLN A 35 1.28 4.56 -26.95
C GLN A 35 0.10 4.19 -26.06
N SER A 36 -0.70 3.19 -26.44
CA SER A 36 -1.51 2.47 -25.47
C SER A 36 -0.52 1.73 -24.62
N GLU A 37 -0.22 2.30 -23.46
CA GLU A 37 -0.19 1.51 -22.24
C GLU A 37 -1.20 0.37 -22.40
N THR A 38 -0.69 -0.83 -22.71
CA THR A 38 -1.51 -1.96 -23.11
C THR A 38 -2.55 -2.18 -22.03
N ILE A 39 -3.83 -2.10 -22.37
CA ILE A 39 -4.96 -2.42 -21.48
C ILE A 39 -4.88 -3.87 -20.95
N TYR A 40 -4.02 -4.69 -21.55
CA TYR A 40 -3.78 -6.10 -21.25
C TYR A 40 -2.48 -6.37 -20.48
N GLN A 41 -1.61 -5.38 -20.27
CA GLN A 41 -0.69 -5.45 -19.15
C GLN A 41 -1.26 -4.55 -18.07
N PRO A 42 -1.75 -5.08 -16.95
CA PRO A 42 -1.93 -4.25 -15.78
C PRO A 42 -0.59 -3.55 -15.50
N ILE A 43 -0.54 -2.24 -15.77
CA ILE A 43 0.56 -1.40 -15.30
C ILE A 43 0.38 -1.35 -13.80
N TYR A 44 0.99 -2.31 -13.11
CA TYR A 44 1.14 -2.28 -11.68
C TYR A 44 2.13 -1.16 -11.37
N CYS A 45 1.62 0.07 -11.26
CA CYS A 45 2.35 1.16 -10.64
C CYS A 45 2.50 0.79 -9.15
N GLY A 46 3.50 -0.05 -8.87
CA GLY A 46 3.74 -0.83 -7.64
C GLY A 46 5.25 -0.96 -7.31
N PRO A 47 5.83 -0.68 -6.11
CA PRO A 47 6.90 -1.52 -5.64
C PRO A 47 6.08 -2.76 -5.35
N TYR A 48 6.22 -3.74 -6.20
CA TYR A 48 6.90 -4.89 -5.72
C TYR A 48 6.54 -5.27 -4.24
N TRP A 49 6.99 -4.59 -3.16
CA TRP A 49 6.63 -5.00 -1.77
C TRP A 49 5.15 -4.95 -1.38
N ILE A 50 4.25 -4.40 -2.20
CA ILE A 50 2.79 -4.54 -2.02
C ILE A 50 2.20 -5.60 -2.94
N TYR A 51 2.83 -5.91 -4.05
CA TYR A 51 2.18 -6.65 -5.11
C TYR A 51 3.00 -7.89 -5.45
N ALA A 52 2.33 -9.03 -5.34
CA ALA A 52 2.84 -10.31 -5.81
C ALA A 52 2.03 -10.72 -7.03
N ASN A 53 2.68 -10.81 -8.19
CA ASN A 53 2.08 -11.41 -9.38
C ASN A 53 2.26 -12.94 -9.29
N GLY A 54 1.22 -13.69 -9.64
CA GLY A 54 1.40 -15.06 -10.14
C GLY A 54 2.08 -15.01 -11.51
N GLU A 55 2.56 -16.15 -12.02
CA GLU A 55 3.11 -16.29 -13.38
C GLU A 55 2.01 -16.14 -14.45
N VAL A 56 1.39 -14.96 -14.51
CA VAL A 56 0.40 -14.56 -15.53
C VAL A 56 1.03 -13.59 -16.54
N ALA A 57 2.28 -13.15 -16.29
CA ALA A 57 3.09 -12.44 -17.27
C ALA A 57 3.57 -13.44 -18.35
N ASP A 58 2.71 -13.67 -19.36
CA ASP A 58 3.09 -14.00 -20.75
C ASP A 58 1.95 -14.63 -21.59
N ARG A 59 0.70 -14.69 -21.09
CA ARG A 59 -0.41 -15.17 -21.94
C ARG A 59 -1.25 -14.00 -22.48
N PRO A 60 -1.33 -13.79 -23.80
CA PRO A 60 -2.33 -12.88 -24.35
C PRO A 60 -3.72 -13.39 -23.93
N LEU A 61 -4.53 -12.51 -23.35
CA LEU A 61 -5.94 -12.78 -23.07
C LEU A 61 -6.63 -13.16 -24.39
N GLU A 62 -6.93 -14.44 -24.57
CA GLU A 62 -7.97 -14.86 -25.51
C GLU A 62 -9.32 -14.44 -24.91
N LEU A 63 -9.98 -13.55 -25.65
CA LEU A 63 -11.28 -12.99 -25.33
C LEU A 63 -12.35 -14.07 -25.60
N ASP A 64 -12.66 -14.92 -24.62
CA ASP A 64 -13.72 -15.91 -24.78
C ASP A 64 -15.09 -15.27 -24.52
N LEU A 65 -15.74 -14.88 -25.63
CA LEU A 65 -17.11 -14.39 -25.68
C LEU A 65 -18.07 -15.57 -25.87
N GLU A 66 -18.46 -16.26 -24.79
CA GLU A 66 -19.65 -17.14 -24.83
C GLU A 66 -20.61 -16.92 -23.64
N PHE A 67 -21.47 -15.93 -23.82
CA PHE A 67 -22.83 -15.94 -23.27
C PHE A 67 -23.63 -17.05 -23.97
N ALA A 68 -23.60 -18.30 -23.46
CA ALA A 68 -24.73 -19.26 -23.48
C ALA A 68 -24.31 -20.70 -23.10
N LYS A 69 -24.53 -21.08 -21.84
CA LYS A 69 -25.15 -22.38 -21.47
C LYS A 69 -25.52 -22.40 -19.99
N ARG A 70 -26.71 -21.87 -19.69
CA ARG A 70 -27.52 -22.38 -18.57
C ARG A 70 -27.82 -23.86 -18.83
N ALA A 71 -28.05 -24.59 -17.75
CA ALA A 71 -28.55 -25.96 -17.69
C ALA A 71 -27.52 -27.07 -17.91
N TRP A 72 -26.69 -27.27 -16.88
CA TRP A 72 -26.47 -28.61 -16.37
C TRP A 72 -26.41 -28.57 -14.84
N GLU A 73 -27.57 -28.85 -14.24
CA GLU A 73 -27.75 -29.51 -12.93
C GLU A 73 -27.47 -28.63 -11.68
N GLU A 74 -28.42 -27.97 -11.01
CA GLU A 74 -29.78 -28.41 -10.63
C GLU A 74 -29.87 -29.91 -10.29
N ASN A 75 -29.01 -30.37 -9.37
CA ASN A 75 -29.35 -31.43 -8.43
C ASN A 75 -28.36 -31.48 -7.26
N ARG A 76 -28.66 -30.72 -6.20
CA ARG A 76 -28.53 -31.15 -4.78
C ARG A 76 -29.05 -30.08 -3.82
N LEU A 77 -30.35 -29.83 -3.91
CA LEU A 77 -31.14 -29.54 -2.71
C LEU A 77 -31.34 -30.86 -1.96
N ASN A 78 -30.81 -30.92 -0.73
CA ASN A 78 -31.39 -31.60 0.45
C ASN A 78 -30.29 -31.98 1.45
N LYS A 79 -30.15 -31.21 2.53
CA LYS A 79 -30.55 -31.68 3.87
C LYS A 79 -30.39 -30.59 4.92
N GLU A 80 -31.53 -30.32 5.56
CA GLU A 80 -31.75 -29.53 6.76
C GLU A 80 -31.05 -30.13 8.01
N GLY A 81 -30.93 -29.31 9.07
CA GLY A 81 -30.82 -29.82 10.45
C GLY A 81 -30.30 -28.80 11.48
N LEU A 82 -31.24 -28.14 12.18
CA LEU A 82 -31.06 -27.32 13.41
C LEU A 82 -30.46 -28.09 14.61
N ILE A 83 -29.92 -27.35 15.60
CA ILE A 83 -30.13 -27.36 17.08
C ILE A 83 -29.07 -26.39 17.68
N GLN A 84 -29.41 -25.19 18.20
CA GLN A 84 -29.90 -24.79 19.53
C GLN A 84 -28.88 -24.81 20.71
N GLU A 85 -28.84 -23.63 21.35
CA GLU A 85 -28.22 -23.09 22.57
C GLU A 85 -27.91 -24.03 23.75
N GLU A 86 -26.89 -23.67 24.54
CA GLU A 86 -27.04 -23.41 25.99
C GLU A 86 -25.76 -22.76 26.57
N GLY A 87 -25.95 -21.68 27.33
CA GLY A 87 -24.91 -21.03 28.13
C GLY A 87 -24.86 -21.55 29.56
N GLN A 88 -23.76 -21.25 30.27
CA GLN A 88 -23.75 -21.26 31.73
C GLN A 88 -22.69 -20.30 32.28
N GLU A 89 -23.16 -19.29 33.00
CA GLU A 89 -22.40 -18.40 33.88
C GLU A 89 -21.89 -19.14 35.12
N THR A 90 -20.71 -18.74 35.61
CA THR A 90 -20.39 -18.79 37.04
C THR A 90 -19.63 -17.53 37.45
N THR A 91 -20.27 -16.74 38.30
CA THR A 91 -19.76 -15.62 39.10
C THR A 91 -18.89 -16.08 40.27
N ASP A 92 -17.87 -15.30 40.64
CA ASP A 92 -17.42 -15.08 42.03
C ASP A 92 -16.71 -13.71 42.17
N GLY A 93 -17.13 -12.89 43.15
CA GLY A 93 -16.57 -11.57 43.54
C GLY A 93 -15.30 -11.69 44.41
N GLU A 94 -14.55 -10.66 44.82
CA GLU A 94 -14.78 -9.25 45.18
C GLU A 94 -13.43 -8.44 45.07
N PRO A 95 -13.22 -7.27 45.73
CA PRO A 95 -13.67 -5.92 45.39
C PRO A 95 -12.49 -4.93 45.17
N GLY A 96 -12.61 -3.99 44.24
CA GLY A 96 -11.63 -2.91 44.01
C GLY A 96 -12.31 -1.60 43.64
N GLU A 97 -11.76 -0.49 44.13
CA GLU A 97 -12.39 0.81 44.31
C GLU A 97 -13.08 1.45 43.08
N LYS A 98 -14.28 2.00 43.33
CA LYS A 98 -15.12 2.71 42.37
C LYS A 98 -14.52 4.08 41.99
N GLY A 99 -13.84 4.15 40.86
CA GLY A 99 -13.83 5.35 40.02
C GLY A 99 -15.07 5.37 39.13
N LYS A 100 -15.87 6.43 39.16
CA LYS A 100 -17.02 6.60 38.25
C LYS A 100 -16.50 6.85 36.83
N SER A 101 -16.78 5.96 35.88
CA SER A 101 -16.57 6.18 34.44
C SER A 101 -17.80 5.77 33.64
N GLU A 102 -18.30 6.67 32.79
CA GLU A 102 -19.60 6.60 32.11
C GLU A 102 -19.58 5.76 30.81
N SER A 103 -20.59 4.90 30.67
CA SER A 103 -20.88 3.97 29.57
C SER A 103 -21.08 4.62 28.18
N PHE A 104 -21.14 3.82 27.10
CA PHE A 104 -21.54 4.30 25.77
C PHE A 104 -23.05 4.60 25.76
N ALA A 105 -23.42 5.87 25.87
CA ALA A 105 -24.81 6.30 25.79
C ALA A 105 -25.13 6.80 24.37
N LYS A 106 -26.29 6.41 23.82
CA LYS A 106 -26.78 6.97 22.56
C LYS A 106 -26.93 8.49 22.71
N GLY A 107 -26.25 9.26 21.86
CA GLY A 107 -26.17 10.73 21.96
C GLY A 107 -24.98 11.27 22.77
N LYS A 108 -24.13 10.42 23.38
CA LYS A 108 -22.93 10.84 24.15
C LYS A 108 -21.98 11.76 23.38
N TYR A 109 -21.94 11.60 22.05
CA TYR A 109 -21.02 12.33 21.17
C TYR A 109 -21.74 13.30 20.21
N GLU A 110 -23.03 13.59 20.43
CA GLU A 110 -23.81 14.51 19.60
C GLU A 110 -23.27 15.95 19.73
N GLY A 111 -23.04 16.63 18.60
CA GLY A 111 -22.45 17.97 18.56
C GLY A 111 -20.94 18.02 18.84
N GLY A 112 -20.29 16.87 19.06
CA GLY A 112 -18.86 16.76 19.34
C GLY A 112 -18.01 16.32 18.13
N GLN A 113 -16.69 16.28 18.31
CA GLN A 113 -15.73 15.88 17.27
C GLN A 113 -15.95 14.44 16.74
N TRP A 114 -16.61 13.58 17.52
CA TRP A 114 -16.84 12.16 17.21
C TRP A 114 -18.24 11.86 16.66
N GLU A 115 -19.09 12.86 16.43
CA GLU A 115 -20.45 12.65 15.94
C GLU A 115 -20.47 11.89 14.60
N ASN A 116 -19.59 12.28 13.67
CA ASN A 116 -19.49 11.62 12.37
C ASN A 116 -18.99 10.18 12.50
N LEU A 117 -18.06 9.91 13.42
CA LEU A 117 -17.58 8.56 13.69
C LEU A 117 -18.73 7.65 14.16
N VAL A 118 -19.56 8.14 15.09
CA VAL A 118 -20.70 7.37 15.60
C VAL A 118 -21.74 7.12 14.50
N LYS A 119 -22.03 8.13 13.66
CA LYS A 119 -22.90 7.96 12.48
C LYS A 119 -22.37 6.91 11.51
N ASP A 120 -21.06 6.93 11.24
CA ASP A 120 -20.42 5.94 10.38
C ASP A 120 -20.51 4.54 10.98
N LEU A 121 -20.25 4.38 12.29
CA LEU A 121 -20.39 3.12 13.03
C LEU A 121 -21.82 2.55 12.97
N GLU A 122 -22.84 3.37 13.23
CA GLU A 122 -24.24 2.98 13.12
C GLU A 122 -24.58 2.53 11.70
N SER A 123 -24.16 3.31 10.69
CA SER A 123 -24.43 3.01 9.27
C SER A 123 -23.67 1.80 8.74
N ALA A 124 -22.52 1.47 9.33
CA ALA A 124 -21.65 0.38 8.92
C ALA A 124 -22.06 -0.97 9.54
N SER A 125 -22.67 -0.94 10.73
CA SER A 125 -23.03 -2.13 11.53
C SER A 125 -23.89 -3.19 10.80
N ARG A 126 -24.60 -2.81 9.74
CA ARG A 126 -25.46 -3.70 8.93
C ARG A 126 -25.06 -3.77 7.46
N LEU A 127 -23.83 -3.40 7.12
CA LEU A 127 -23.35 -3.37 5.74
C LEU A 127 -23.45 -4.73 5.06
N ARG A 128 -23.04 -5.81 5.73
CA ARG A 128 -23.05 -7.16 5.15
C ARG A 128 -24.45 -7.70 4.91
N ASP A 129 -25.42 -7.31 5.74
CA ASP A 129 -26.81 -7.74 5.61
C ASP A 129 -27.51 -7.11 4.40
N GLY A 130 -27.03 -5.94 3.96
CA GLY A 130 -27.66 -5.14 2.92
C GLY A 130 -27.19 -5.42 1.49
N PHE A 131 -26.08 -6.16 1.30
CA PHE A 131 -25.43 -6.28 -0.01
C PHE A 131 -24.94 -7.69 -0.32
N LYS A 132 -24.87 -8.04 -1.61
CA LYS A 132 -24.34 -9.34 -2.05
C LYS A 132 -22.82 -9.41 -1.83
N ASN A 133 -22.37 -10.52 -1.25
CA ASN A 133 -20.96 -10.85 -1.04
C ASN A 133 -20.57 -12.10 -1.84
N ASP A 134 -20.73 -12.02 -3.16
CA ASP A 134 -20.39 -13.10 -4.07
C ASP A 134 -18.92 -13.02 -4.50
N TYR A 135 -18.31 -14.19 -4.74
CA TYR A 135 -16.99 -14.32 -5.36
C TYR A 135 -17.16 -14.68 -6.84
N ASP A 136 -17.11 -13.68 -7.71
CA ASP A 136 -17.29 -13.81 -9.16
C ASP A 136 -16.03 -13.41 -9.94
N ASN A 137 -15.92 -13.91 -11.17
CA ASN A 137 -14.83 -13.62 -12.11
C ASN A 137 -13.41 -13.91 -11.56
N VAL A 138 -13.30 -14.83 -10.60
CA VAL A 138 -12.01 -15.33 -10.11
C VAL A 138 -11.32 -16.09 -11.24
N TYR A 139 -10.04 -15.80 -11.48
CA TYR A 139 -9.27 -16.47 -12.52
C TYR A 139 -9.18 -17.98 -12.22
N SER A 140 -9.53 -18.81 -13.21
CA SER A 140 -9.53 -20.26 -13.09
C SER A 140 -8.14 -20.87 -12.84
N PHE A 141 -7.07 -20.13 -13.16
CA PHE A 141 -5.67 -20.52 -12.95
C PHE A 141 -4.92 -19.50 -12.09
N SER A 142 -5.57 -18.93 -11.08
CA SER A 142 -4.86 -18.04 -10.15
C SER A 142 -3.83 -18.81 -9.31
N ASP A 143 -2.58 -18.34 -9.28
CA ASP A 143 -1.56 -18.84 -8.35
C ASP A 143 -1.84 -18.46 -6.89
N VAL A 144 -2.83 -17.59 -6.66
CA VAL A 144 -3.25 -17.10 -5.36
C VAL A 144 -4.06 -18.19 -4.65
N SER A 145 -3.73 -18.47 -3.39
CA SER A 145 -4.43 -19.50 -2.63
C SER A 145 -5.93 -19.18 -2.43
N ASP A 146 -6.77 -20.22 -2.40
CA ASP A 146 -8.19 -20.09 -2.06
C ASP A 146 -8.43 -19.44 -0.69
N SER A 147 -7.54 -19.72 0.28
CA SER A 147 -7.61 -19.11 1.61
C SER A 147 -7.42 -17.59 1.58
N TYR A 148 -6.61 -17.08 0.64
CA TYR A 148 -6.48 -15.64 0.44
C TYR A 148 -7.72 -15.07 -0.24
N ILE A 149 -8.16 -15.70 -1.35
CA ILE A 149 -9.29 -15.23 -2.14
C ILE A 149 -10.54 -15.06 -1.26
N ARG A 150 -10.82 -16.08 -0.43
CA ARG A 150 -12.00 -16.16 0.43
C ARG A 150 -11.78 -15.58 1.83
N ARG A 151 -10.67 -14.87 2.06
CA ARG A 151 -10.39 -14.25 3.37
C ARG A 151 -11.50 -13.27 3.75
N GLU A 152 -11.79 -13.19 5.04
CA GLU A 152 -12.66 -12.16 5.55
C GLU A 152 -12.01 -10.78 5.38
N ARG A 153 -12.81 -9.81 4.92
CA ARG A 153 -12.39 -8.43 4.71
C ARG A 153 -13.10 -7.54 5.70
N ASP A 154 -12.40 -6.61 6.32
CA ASP A 154 -12.93 -5.75 7.40
C ASP A 154 -13.71 -4.56 6.83
N TYR A 155 -14.78 -4.84 6.07
CA TYR A 155 -15.57 -3.83 5.35
C TYR A 155 -16.06 -2.68 6.24
N GLU A 156 -16.47 -3.00 7.47
CA GLU A 156 -16.91 -2.04 8.46
C GLU A 156 -15.77 -1.12 8.90
N ASP A 157 -14.57 -1.67 9.13
CA ASP A 157 -13.39 -0.88 9.45
C ASP A 157 -12.99 0.01 8.27
N ILE A 158 -13.12 -0.45 7.02
CA ILE A 158 -12.80 0.35 5.82
C ILE A 158 -13.62 1.65 5.80
N VAL A 159 -14.87 1.60 6.25
CA VAL A 159 -15.74 2.77 6.32
C VAL A 159 -15.40 3.65 7.53
N VAL A 160 -15.18 3.03 8.70
CA VAL A 160 -15.08 3.74 9.98
C VAL A 160 -13.69 4.33 10.22
N LYS A 161 -12.63 3.55 10.05
CA LYS A 161 -11.23 3.95 10.30
C LYS A 161 -10.67 4.79 9.14
N GLU A 162 -9.46 5.35 9.30
CA GLU A 162 -8.83 6.13 8.23
C GLU A 162 -8.06 5.22 7.27
N VAL A 163 -8.54 5.12 6.03
CA VAL A 163 -7.82 4.46 4.94
C VAL A 163 -6.68 5.33 4.41
N PHE A 164 -6.85 6.67 4.42
CA PHE A 164 -5.83 7.63 3.96
C PHE A 164 -5.36 8.61 5.04
N PRO A 165 -4.70 8.12 6.12
CA PRO A 165 -4.36 8.92 7.28
C PRO A 165 -3.35 10.06 7.00
N THR A 166 -2.57 9.97 5.93
CA THR A 166 -1.60 10.97 5.49
C THR A 166 -2.23 12.14 4.72
N LEU A 167 -3.47 12.00 4.23
CA LEU A 167 -4.09 13.01 3.37
C LEU A 167 -4.38 14.33 4.11
N LYS A 168 -4.66 14.26 5.42
CA LYS A 168 -4.99 15.43 6.24
C LYS A 168 -3.83 16.43 6.34
N THR A 169 -2.59 15.94 6.41
CA THR A 169 -1.39 16.78 6.61
C THR A 169 -0.47 16.82 5.39
N ILE A 170 -0.92 16.31 4.24
CA ILE A 170 -0.08 16.13 3.05
C ILE A 170 0.54 17.44 2.50
N ARG A 171 -0.06 18.59 2.83
CA ARG A 171 0.41 19.92 2.39
C ARG A 171 1.24 20.63 3.45
N ASP A 172 1.20 20.17 4.70
CA ASP A 172 1.96 20.77 5.79
C ASP A 172 3.43 20.36 5.68
N PRO A 173 4.39 21.10 6.27
CA PRO A 173 5.77 20.64 6.34
C PRO A 173 5.88 19.35 7.16
N PHE A 174 6.75 18.41 6.78
CA PHE A 174 6.96 17.18 7.55
C PHE A 174 7.39 17.42 9.01
N THR A 175 8.04 18.54 9.32
CA THR A 175 8.39 18.90 10.71
C THR A 175 7.16 19.06 11.61
N VAL A 176 6.05 19.57 11.07
CA VAL A 176 4.79 19.71 11.80
C VAL A 176 4.21 18.34 12.14
N ASP A 177 4.32 17.38 11.22
CA ASP A 177 3.87 16.00 11.47
C ASP A 177 4.62 15.35 12.66
N ILE A 178 5.90 15.68 12.84
CA ILE A 178 6.72 15.20 13.97
C ILE A 178 6.35 15.93 15.26
N GLU A 179 6.18 17.25 15.21
CA GLU A 179 5.85 18.08 16.38
C GLU A 179 4.49 17.73 16.97
N GLU A 180 3.50 17.42 16.12
CA GLU A 180 2.14 17.06 16.55
C GLU A 180 1.94 15.54 16.71
N ALA A 181 3.01 14.74 16.70
CA ALA A 181 2.91 13.28 16.64
C ALA A 181 2.16 12.67 17.83
N ASP A 182 2.47 13.13 19.05
CA ASP A 182 1.90 12.62 20.29
C ASP A 182 0.42 12.99 20.44
N ASP A 183 0.07 14.23 20.10
CA ASP A 183 -1.32 14.71 20.09
C ASP A 183 -2.14 13.91 19.08
N ASN A 184 -1.60 13.72 17.87
CA ASN A 184 -2.24 12.90 16.84
C ASN A 184 -2.42 11.43 17.26
N LEU A 185 -1.43 10.86 17.97
CA LEU A 185 -1.52 9.50 18.52
C LEU A 185 -2.59 9.42 19.63
N ALA A 186 -2.70 10.43 20.50
CA ALA A 186 -3.71 10.49 21.55
C ALA A 186 -5.13 10.55 20.96
N VAL A 187 -5.35 11.42 19.97
CA VAL A 187 -6.63 11.52 19.24
C VAL A 187 -6.97 10.19 18.56
N HIS A 188 -5.99 9.54 17.94
CA HIS A 188 -6.17 8.24 17.30
C HIS A 188 -6.53 7.12 18.30
N LYS A 189 -5.85 7.05 19.45
CA LYS A 189 -6.15 6.09 20.52
C LYS A 189 -7.56 6.31 21.09
N GLU A 190 -7.96 7.57 21.28
CA GLU A 190 -9.32 7.92 21.72
C GLU A 190 -10.37 7.43 20.71
N ARG A 191 -10.17 7.69 19.41
CA ARG A 191 -11.05 7.20 18.35
C ARG A 191 -11.21 5.68 18.39
N ASN A 192 -10.09 4.95 18.47
CA ASN A 192 -10.12 3.49 18.51
C ASN A 192 -10.82 2.99 19.79
N ARG A 193 -10.66 3.67 20.94
CA ARG A 193 -11.41 3.36 22.17
C ARG A 193 -12.93 3.49 21.94
N ILE A 194 -13.37 4.57 21.28
CA ILE A 194 -14.80 4.79 20.99
C ILE A 194 -15.35 3.72 20.04
N ILE A 195 -14.58 3.31 19.03
CA ILE A 195 -14.96 2.21 18.11
C ILE A 195 -15.16 0.91 18.90
N GLU A 196 -14.24 0.58 19.80
CA GLU A 196 -14.33 -0.62 20.64
C GLU A 196 -15.51 -0.54 21.63
N GLU A 197 -15.72 0.61 22.28
CA GLU A 197 -16.88 0.86 23.15
C GLU A 197 -18.21 0.68 22.39
N PHE A 198 -18.29 1.13 21.13
CA PHE A 198 -19.48 0.93 20.30
C PHE A 198 -19.71 -0.55 19.96
N ARG A 199 -18.65 -1.27 19.61
CA ARG A 199 -18.72 -2.68 19.15
C ARG A 199 -19.05 -3.66 20.25
N LYS A 200 -18.49 -3.47 21.44
CA LYS A 200 -18.66 -4.41 22.54
C LYS A 200 -20.02 -4.28 23.22
N GLY A 201 -20.77 -3.20 22.97
CA GLY A 201 -21.89 -2.87 23.87
C GLY A 201 -21.37 -2.82 25.31
N GLU A 202 -22.18 -3.12 26.31
CA GLU A 202 -21.85 -2.97 27.75
C GLU A 202 -20.65 -3.79 28.28
N GLU A 203 -19.81 -4.42 27.45
CA GLU A 203 -18.67 -5.21 27.94
C GLU A 203 -17.33 -4.49 27.89
N GLN A 204 -16.79 -4.37 29.10
CA GLN A 204 -15.60 -3.65 29.51
C GLN A 204 -14.33 -4.21 28.85
N SER A 205 -13.50 -3.35 28.27
CA SER A 205 -12.07 -3.63 28.17
C SER A 205 -11.29 -2.53 28.86
N ILE A 206 -10.77 -2.86 30.05
CA ILE A 206 -9.81 -2.03 30.78
C ILE A 206 -8.48 -2.15 30.02
N VAL A 207 -8.10 -1.11 29.30
CA VAL A 207 -6.73 -0.95 28.81
C VAL A 207 -5.95 -0.26 29.92
N THR A 208 -5.15 -1.02 30.66
CA THR A 208 -4.24 -0.49 31.67
C THR A 208 -3.09 0.22 30.97
N ILE A 209 -3.11 1.55 30.92
CA ILE A 209 -1.95 2.35 30.52
C ILE A 209 -1.05 2.46 31.76
N THR A 210 0.01 1.67 31.80
CA THR A 210 1.13 1.92 32.73
C THR A 210 1.92 3.11 32.23
N VAL A 211 1.65 4.28 32.79
CA VAL A 211 2.52 5.46 32.67
C VAL A 211 3.74 5.21 33.57
N ALA A 212 4.88 4.92 32.96
CA ALA A 212 6.14 4.85 33.68
C ALA A 212 6.59 6.28 34.02
N SER A 213 6.79 6.55 35.30
CA SER A 213 7.31 7.82 35.81
C SER A 213 8.73 8.07 35.34
N GLU A 214 8.98 9.27 34.81
CA GLU A 214 10.31 9.79 34.50
C GLU A 214 11.20 9.83 35.75
N GLY A 215 12.20 8.95 35.77
CA GLY A 215 13.43 9.08 36.53
C GLY A 215 14.58 8.82 35.57
N GLU A 216 15.77 9.38 35.86
CA GLU A 216 16.99 9.20 35.06
C GLU A 216 17.24 7.71 34.79
N ASN A 217 16.81 7.26 33.60
CA ASN A 217 16.86 5.85 33.25
C ASN A 217 18.34 5.47 33.05
N PRO A 218 18.82 4.36 33.65
CA PRO A 218 20.13 3.83 33.32
C PRO A 218 20.23 3.62 31.80
N PRO A 219 21.44 3.71 31.21
CA PRO A 219 21.60 3.57 29.77
C PRO A 219 20.97 2.26 29.31
N LYS A 220 19.98 2.37 28.43
CA LYS A 220 19.23 1.23 27.87
C LYS A 220 20.24 0.21 27.35
N SER A 221 20.02 -1.08 27.62
CA SER A 221 20.90 -2.12 27.10
C SER A 221 20.75 -2.26 25.58
N PRO A 222 21.82 -2.58 24.82
CA PRO A 222 21.69 -2.94 23.42
C PRO A 222 20.89 -4.24 23.24
N LEU A 223 19.99 -4.28 22.27
CA LEU A 223 19.32 -5.53 21.88
C LEU A 223 20.34 -6.42 21.14
N SER A 224 20.53 -7.66 21.59
CA SER A 224 21.28 -8.67 20.85
C SER A 224 20.31 -9.75 20.40
N MET A 225 19.96 -9.72 19.12
CA MET A 225 19.00 -10.65 18.53
C MET A 225 19.37 -10.83 17.06
N PRO A 226 20.11 -11.91 16.72
CA PRO A 226 20.53 -12.22 15.35
C PRO A 226 19.35 -12.32 14.38
N LYS A 227 19.63 -12.27 13.07
CA LYS A 227 18.60 -12.27 12.04
C LYS A 227 17.66 -13.46 12.14
N GLU A 228 18.23 -14.64 12.41
CA GLU A 228 17.49 -15.90 12.52
C GLU A 228 16.46 -15.83 13.66
N GLU A 229 16.85 -15.36 14.84
CA GLU A 229 15.94 -15.20 15.97
C GLU A 229 14.86 -14.15 15.69
N ARG A 230 15.21 -13.04 15.03
CA ARG A 230 14.23 -12.02 14.64
C ARG A 230 13.20 -12.59 13.67
N SER A 231 13.66 -13.29 12.63
CA SER A 231 12.78 -13.95 11.65
C SER A 231 11.88 -14.99 12.31
N ASP A 232 12.39 -15.79 13.26
CA ASP A 232 11.56 -16.76 14.02
C ASP A 232 10.45 -16.06 14.82
N TYR A 233 10.76 -14.95 15.49
CA TYR A 233 9.75 -14.15 16.18
C TYR A 233 8.70 -13.59 15.22
N LEU A 234 9.14 -13.07 14.08
CA LEU A 234 8.25 -12.52 13.06
C LEU A 234 7.34 -13.61 12.46
N ASP A 235 7.86 -14.81 12.21
CA ASP A 235 7.07 -15.96 11.73
C ASP A 235 5.99 -16.37 12.75
N GLN A 236 6.33 -16.41 14.03
CA GLN A 236 5.40 -16.77 15.11
C GLN A 236 4.27 -15.75 15.30
N THR A 237 4.54 -14.47 15.02
CA THR A 237 3.60 -13.37 15.26
C THR A 237 2.80 -12.99 14.01
N LEU A 238 3.23 -13.42 12.81
CA LEU A 238 2.64 -13.01 11.52
C LEU A 238 1.11 -13.21 11.41
N LYS A 239 0.58 -14.26 12.06
CA LYS A 239 -0.86 -14.59 12.06
C LYS A 239 -1.71 -13.71 12.97
N GLN A 240 -1.10 -12.98 13.90
CA GLN A 240 -1.83 -12.07 14.79
C GLN A 240 -2.32 -10.84 14.00
N SER A 241 -3.27 -10.09 14.56
CA SER A 241 -3.63 -8.77 14.01
C SER A 241 -2.40 -7.85 14.00
N LYS A 242 -2.31 -6.97 13.00
CA LYS A 242 -1.16 -6.06 12.85
C LYS A 242 -1.02 -5.12 14.06
N GLU A 243 -2.15 -4.64 14.59
CA GLU A 243 -2.22 -3.88 15.84
C GLU A 243 -1.55 -4.63 17.00
N LYS A 244 -1.90 -5.90 17.22
CA LYS A 244 -1.33 -6.72 18.29
C LYS A 244 0.17 -7.00 18.08
N GLN A 245 0.59 -7.23 16.84
CA GLN A 245 2.02 -7.42 16.52
C GLN A 245 2.83 -6.17 16.89
N LEU A 246 2.31 -4.99 16.56
CA LEU A 246 2.94 -3.71 16.84
C LEU A 246 2.99 -3.42 18.35
N ASP A 247 1.87 -3.59 19.07
CA ASP A 247 1.80 -3.35 20.52
C ASP A 247 2.74 -4.30 21.29
N GLN A 248 2.76 -5.59 20.92
CA GLN A 248 3.69 -6.56 21.50
C GLN A 248 5.14 -6.21 21.20
N PHE A 249 5.44 -5.76 19.99
CA PHE A 249 6.78 -5.35 19.62
C PHE A 249 7.24 -4.13 20.44
N ILE A 250 6.40 -3.10 20.54
CA ILE A 250 6.73 -1.86 21.25
C ILE A 250 6.97 -2.14 22.72
N SER A 251 6.03 -2.83 23.38
CA SER A 251 6.14 -3.17 24.80
C SER A 251 7.37 -4.01 25.13
N ARG A 252 7.81 -4.88 24.23
CA ARG A 252 8.92 -5.81 24.46
C ARG A 252 10.29 -5.25 24.08
N PHE A 253 10.39 -4.49 22.98
CA PHE A 253 11.67 -4.16 22.36
C PHE A 253 12.01 -2.67 22.32
N MET A 254 11.05 -1.76 22.42
CA MET A 254 11.35 -0.31 22.35
C MET A 254 12.01 0.25 23.62
N GLY A 255 12.14 -0.57 24.66
CA GLY A 255 12.93 -0.27 25.86
C GLY A 255 14.45 -0.39 25.69
N TYR A 256 14.96 -0.95 24.58
CA TYR A 256 16.39 -1.12 24.31
C TYR A 256 17.05 0.13 23.70
N ASP A 257 18.39 0.18 23.65
CA ASP A 257 19.16 1.29 23.08
C ASP A 257 18.82 1.49 21.58
N PRO A 258 18.36 2.69 21.16
CA PRO A 258 17.97 2.94 19.78
C PRO A 258 19.14 3.09 18.79
N ASP A 259 20.38 3.20 19.26
CA ASP A 259 21.58 3.38 18.43
C ASP A 259 22.52 2.17 18.41
N LYS A 260 22.31 1.22 19.32
CA LYS A 260 23.19 0.05 19.50
C LYS A 260 22.44 -1.27 19.39
N GLY A 261 23.18 -2.29 18.96
CA GLY A 261 22.64 -3.64 18.80
C GLY A 261 21.75 -3.76 17.57
N ASP A 262 20.73 -4.60 17.68
CA ASP A 262 19.88 -5.04 16.56
C ASP A 262 18.49 -4.40 16.52
N LEU A 263 18.16 -3.49 17.44
CA LEU A 263 16.82 -2.89 17.52
C LEU A 263 16.41 -2.18 16.23
N ALA A 264 17.31 -1.36 15.65
CA ALA A 264 17.05 -0.68 14.38
C ALA A 264 16.70 -1.67 13.25
N LYS A 265 17.51 -2.73 13.10
CA LYS A 265 17.25 -3.79 12.11
C LYS A 265 15.91 -4.48 12.40
N PHE A 266 15.57 -4.69 13.67
CA PHE A 266 14.32 -5.35 14.02
C PHE A 266 13.08 -4.50 13.71
N VAL A 267 13.15 -3.18 13.92
CA VAL A 267 12.09 -2.23 13.53
C VAL A 267 11.84 -2.31 12.02
N ARG A 268 12.92 -2.30 11.22
CA ARG A 268 12.85 -2.51 9.78
C ARG A 268 12.21 -3.85 9.43
N ASP A 269 12.75 -4.94 9.98
CA ASP A 269 12.29 -6.30 9.68
C ASP A 269 10.80 -6.48 10.06
N LEU A 270 10.35 -5.94 11.19
CA LEU A 270 8.93 -5.95 11.59
C LEU A 270 8.03 -5.31 10.53
N TYR A 271 8.37 -4.10 10.08
CA TYR A 271 7.56 -3.40 9.10
C TYR A 271 7.48 -4.18 7.79
N TYR A 272 8.65 -4.49 7.19
CA TYR A 272 8.71 -5.06 5.85
C TYR A 272 8.30 -6.53 5.79
N GLU A 273 8.61 -7.33 6.81
CA GLU A 273 8.29 -8.76 6.80
C GLU A 273 6.87 -9.05 7.27
N ASN A 274 6.33 -8.30 8.23
CA ASN A 274 5.07 -8.64 8.89
C ASN A 274 3.93 -7.64 8.67
N LEU A 275 4.17 -6.35 8.90
CA LEU A 275 3.09 -5.35 8.94
C LEU A 275 2.68 -4.88 7.54
N GLN A 276 3.64 -4.80 6.64
CA GLN A 276 3.42 -4.53 5.23
C GLN A 276 3.11 -5.85 4.51
N ARG A 277 1.84 -6.14 4.20
CA ARG A 277 1.45 -7.39 3.51
C ARG A 277 1.21 -7.17 2.03
N LEU A 278 1.27 -8.26 1.27
CA LEU A 278 1.01 -8.25 -0.16
C LEU A 278 -0.50 -8.28 -0.46
N ALA A 279 -0.93 -7.47 -1.43
CA ALA A 279 -2.22 -7.53 -2.09
C ALA A 279 -2.07 -8.29 -3.41
N TYR A 280 -2.96 -9.24 -3.67
CA TYR A 280 -2.87 -10.14 -4.82
C TYR A 280 -4.02 -9.88 -5.79
N VAL A 281 -3.73 -9.92 -7.08
CA VAL A 281 -4.75 -9.87 -8.13
C VAL A 281 -5.20 -11.29 -8.46
N PHE A 282 -6.48 -11.57 -8.22
CA PHE A 282 -7.07 -12.90 -8.42
C PHE A 282 -8.38 -12.90 -9.21
N SER A 283 -8.92 -11.73 -9.55
CA SER A 283 -10.17 -11.58 -10.30
C SER A 283 -10.00 -10.61 -11.46
N GLY A 284 -10.77 -10.84 -12.53
CA GLY A 284 -10.93 -9.89 -13.63
C GLY A 284 -11.77 -8.66 -13.26
N ASP A 285 -12.46 -8.69 -12.11
CA ASP A 285 -13.14 -7.53 -11.56
C ASP A 285 -12.18 -6.70 -10.68
N PRO A 286 -11.79 -5.48 -11.10
CA PRO A 286 -10.83 -4.66 -10.38
C PRO A 286 -11.33 -4.19 -9.00
N SER A 287 -12.64 -4.24 -8.73
CA SER A 287 -13.18 -3.83 -7.42
C SER A 287 -12.72 -4.71 -6.25
N TYR A 288 -12.36 -5.98 -6.50
CA TYR A 288 -11.73 -6.83 -5.47
C TYR A 288 -10.39 -6.27 -5.03
N PHE A 289 -9.57 -5.90 -6.00
CA PHE A 289 -8.26 -5.34 -5.75
C PHE A 289 -8.35 -3.98 -5.06
N THR A 290 -9.30 -3.12 -5.45
CA THR A 290 -9.55 -1.84 -4.79
C THR A 290 -9.85 -2.02 -3.29
N VAL A 291 -10.73 -2.95 -2.94
CA VAL A 291 -11.08 -3.22 -1.53
C VAL A 291 -9.91 -3.82 -0.78
N ASP A 292 -9.18 -4.79 -1.35
CA ASP A 292 -7.99 -5.36 -0.71
C ASP A 292 -6.94 -4.27 -0.46
N TYR A 293 -6.83 -3.30 -1.37
CA TYR A 293 -5.96 -2.16 -1.18
C TYR A 293 -6.41 -1.28 0.01
N PHE A 294 -7.70 -1.03 0.18
CA PHE A 294 -8.20 -0.30 1.35
C PHE A 294 -7.93 -1.06 2.65
N GLN A 295 -8.16 -2.37 2.68
CA GLN A 295 -7.89 -3.19 3.86
C GLN A 295 -6.41 -3.19 4.24
N GLU A 296 -5.51 -3.28 3.25
CA GLU A 296 -4.08 -3.19 3.53
C GLU A 296 -3.65 -1.79 3.98
N ASN A 297 -4.42 -0.73 3.69
CA ASN A 297 -4.14 0.64 4.14
C ASN A 297 -4.74 0.99 5.51
N LEU A 298 -5.84 0.36 5.92
CA LEU A 298 -6.41 0.54 7.26
C LEU A 298 -5.36 0.39 8.37
N ASN A 299 -4.64 -0.72 8.32
CA ASN A 299 -3.65 -1.08 9.33
C ASN A 299 -2.40 -0.20 9.29
N LYS A 300 -2.27 0.68 8.28
CA LYS A 300 -1.14 1.63 8.21
C LYS A 300 -1.35 2.84 9.08
N GLU A 301 -2.58 3.15 9.47
CA GLU A 301 -2.81 4.28 10.36
C GLU A 301 -2.22 4.04 11.74
N ASP A 302 -2.53 2.91 12.39
CA ASP A 302 -2.02 2.60 13.72
C ASP A 302 -0.49 2.61 13.71
N PHE A 303 0.09 2.01 12.67
CA PHE A 303 1.52 1.98 12.47
C PHE A 303 2.11 3.39 12.21
N LEU A 304 1.49 4.19 11.33
CA LEU A 304 1.93 5.56 11.04
C LEU A 304 1.93 6.43 12.30
N ARG A 305 0.84 6.39 13.08
CA ARG A 305 0.70 7.23 14.29
C ARG A 305 1.72 6.82 15.35
N GLN A 306 1.89 5.52 15.57
CA GLN A 306 2.87 5.01 16.53
C GLN A 306 4.31 5.29 16.09
N MET A 307 4.63 5.10 14.80
CA MET A 307 5.96 5.41 14.28
C MET A 307 6.28 6.90 14.29
N MET A 308 5.31 7.78 14.05
CA MET A 308 5.54 9.22 14.12
C MET A 308 5.88 9.65 15.56
N ALA A 309 5.18 9.12 16.56
CA ALA A 309 5.48 9.37 17.97
C ALA A 309 6.84 8.76 18.39
N LEU A 310 7.15 7.55 17.91
CA LEU A 310 8.48 6.98 18.14
C LEU A 310 9.58 7.82 17.48
N LEU A 311 9.32 8.40 16.31
CA LEU A 311 10.28 9.28 15.63
C LEU A 311 10.52 10.57 16.40
N SER A 312 9.48 11.21 16.97
CA SER A 312 9.66 12.45 17.74
C SER A 312 10.61 12.25 18.93
N GLU A 313 10.57 11.08 19.57
CA GLU A 313 11.45 10.70 20.68
C GLU A 313 12.85 10.22 20.25
N ASN A 314 12.97 9.65 19.04
CA ASN A 314 14.18 8.94 18.59
C ASN A 314 14.83 9.57 17.35
N LEU A 315 14.49 10.82 17.01
CA LEU A 315 15.14 11.55 15.93
C LEU A 315 16.64 11.66 16.20
N GLY A 316 17.46 11.40 15.18
CA GLY A 316 18.91 11.37 15.36
C GLY A 316 19.51 10.00 15.66
N THR A 317 18.68 8.97 15.82
CA THR A 317 19.12 7.60 16.13
C THR A 317 19.02 6.66 14.92
N LYS A 318 19.64 5.47 15.02
CA LYS A 318 19.49 4.40 14.01
C LYS A 318 18.06 3.91 13.92
N VAL A 319 17.36 3.75 15.04
CA VAL A 319 15.91 3.44 15.03
C VAL A 319 15.14 4.54 14.32
N GLY A 320 15.37 5.81 14.64
CA GLY A 320 14.73 6.94 13.97
C GLY A 320 14.98 6.94 12.45
N THR A 321 16.17 6.52 12.02
CA THR A 321 16.51 6.35 10.59
C THR A 321 15.63 5.29 9.91
N GLU A 322 15.45 4.12 10.53
CA GLU A 322 14.60 3.06 9.99
C GLU A 322 13.12 3.44 10.00
N VAL A 323 12.69 4.19 11.02
CA VAL A 323 11.35 4.76 11.09
C VAL A 323 11.11 5.73 9.93
N LEU A 324 12.05 6.63 9.62
CA LEU A 324 11.93 7.55 8.49
C LEU A 324 11.83 6.85 7.12
N PHE A 325 12.63 5.80 6.88
CA PHE A 325 12.46 4.96 5.68
C PHE A 325 11.07 4.35 5.61
N THR A 326 10.56 3.92 6.76
CA THR A 326 9.24 3.33 6.83
C THR A 326 8.12 4.35 6.58
N LEU A 327 8.25 5.56 7.12
CA LEU A 327 7.30 6.65 6.86
C LEU A 327 7.25 7.00 5.37
N ASP A 328 8.42 7.14 4.72
CA ASP A 328 8.48 7.35 3.27
C ASP A 328 7.71 6.28 2.49
N ASN A 329 7.90 5.02 2.89
CA ASN A 329 7.19 3.88 2.34
C ASN A 329 5.67 4.05 2.46
N ILE A 330 5.17 4.37 3.66
CA ILE A 330 3.74 4.59 3.91
C ILE A 330 3.19 5.69 3.00
N TYR A 331 3.86 6.84 2.93
CA TYR A 331 3.42 7.95 2.07
C TYR A 331 3.35 7.53 0.61
N PHE A 332 4.36 6.82 0.14
CA PHE A 332 4.38 6.31 -1.22
C PHE A 332 3.21 5.36 -1.52
N ILE A 333 2.88 4.48 -0.58
CA ILE A 333 1.78 3.52 -0.71
C ILE A 333 0.43 4.23 -0.68
N GLN A 334 0.29 5.23 0.18
CA GLN A 334 -0.89 6.07 0.35
C GLN A 334 -1.18 6.91 -0.91
N ALA A 335 -0.15 7.43 -1.59
CA ALA A 335 -0.30 8.09 -2.89
C ALA A 335 -0.97 7.16 -3.92
N ARG A 336 -0.65 5.87 -3.90
CA ARG A 336 -1.22 4.88 -4.82
C ARG A 336 -2.57 4.38 -4.39
N ALA A 337 -2.80 4.35 -3.09
CA ALA A 337 -4.12 4.10 -2.53
C ALA A 337 -5.14 5.11 -3.08
N LEU A 338 -4.74 6.37 -3.18
CA LEU A 338 -5.57 7.42 -3.77
C LEU A 338 -5.74 7.25 -5.29
N LYS A 339 -4.73 6.76 -6.02
CA LYS A 339 -4.89 6.38 -7.44
C LYS A 339 -5.98 5.31 -7.59
N VAL A 340 -5.87 4.25 -6.80
CA VAL A 340 -6.81 3.12 -6.79
C VAL A 340 -8.23 3.56 -6.38
N LEU A 341 -8.34 4.55 -5.47
CA LEU A 341 -9.62 5.18 -5.15
C LEU A 341 -10.20 5.91 -6.38
N MET A 342 -9.42 6.75 -7.06
CA MET A 342 -9.89 7.49 -8.25
C MET A 342 -10.30 6.54 -9.39
N GLU A 343 -9.57 5.45 -9.60
CA GLU A 343 -9.94 4.40 -10.54
C GLU A 343 -11.23 3.68 -10.10
N GLY A 344 -11.37 3.39 -8.80
CA GLY A 344 -12.59 2.83 -8.21
C GLY A 344 -13.81 3.76 -8.36
N GLU A 345 -13.64 5.07 -8.26
CA GLU A 345 -14.71 6.05 -8.50
C GLU A 345 -15.22 5.97 -9.94
N ALA A 346 -14.31 5.89 -10.92
CA ALA A 346 -14.65 5.73 -12.32
C ALA A 346 -15.35 4.38 -12.60
N LEU A 347 -14.89 3.31 -11.95
CA LEU A 347 -15.52 1.99 -12.00
C LEU A 347 -16.96 2.05 -11.44
N TYR A 348 -17.16 2.67 -10.27
CA TYR A 348 -18.48 2.81 -9.67
C TYR A 348 -19.43 3.64 -10.54
N ALA A 349 -18.94 4.73 -11.14
CA ALA A 349 -19.75 5.59 -12.01
C ALA A 349 -20.26 4.83 -13.25
N SER A 350 -19.42 3.96 -13.82
CA SER A 350 -19.74 3.17 -15.03
C SER A 350 -20.44 1.84 -14.76
N ALA A 351 -20.53 1.40 -13.50
CA ALA A 351 -21.14 0.12 -13.13
C ALA A 351 -22.67 0.08 -13.32
N SER A 352 -23.16 -1.09 -13.70
CA SER A 352 -24.60 -1.42 -13.74
C SER A 352 -25.22 -1.45 -12.35
N ASP A 353 -26.56 -1.37 -12.26
CA ASP A 353 -27.28 -1.43 -10.98
C ASP A 353 -27.04 -2.75 -10.24
N GLU A 354 -26.92 -3.87 -10.97
CA GLU A 354 -26.58 -5.17 -10.39
C GLU A 354 -25.18 -5.17 -9.75
N GLN A 355 -24.19 -4.57 -10.44
CA GLN A 355 -22.83 -4.45 -9.90
C GLN A 355 -22.79 -3.51 -8.69
N LYS A 356 -23.53 -2.40 -8.73
CA LYS A 356 -23.63 -1.45 -7.60
C LYS A 356 -24.24 -2.07 -6.35
N ASN A 357 -25.05 -3.13 -6.49
CA ASN A 357 -25.63 -3.87 -5.37
C ASN A 357 -24.66 -4.90 -4.73
N LYS A 358 -23.38 -4.89 -5.12
CA LYS A 358 -22.34 -5.73 -4.50
C LYS A 358 -21.64 -4.97 -3.38
N LEU A 359 -21.34 -5.67 -2.28
CA LEU A 359 -20.75 -5.05 -1.08
C LEU A 359 -19.47 -4.26 -1.38
N ARG A 360 -18.59 -4.82 -2.22
CA ARG A 360 -17.34 -4.15 -2.65
C ARG A 360 -17.58 -2.80 -3.34
N MET A 361 -18.65 -2.67 -4.14
CA MET A 361 -18.96 -1.44 -4.86
C MET A 361 -19.54 -0.39 -3.92
N GLU A 362 -20.38 -0.79 -2.98
CA GLU A 362 -20.87 0.11 -1.92
C GLU A 362 -19.71 0.65 -1.07
N ILE A 363 -18.71 -0.19 -0.78
CA ILE A 363 -17.54 0.21 0.01
C ILE A 363 -16.71 1.26 -0.76
N ILE A 364 -16.46 1.04 -2.05
CA ILE A 364 -15.78 2.02 -2.91
C ILE A 364 -16.51 3.36 -2.89
N LYS A 365 -17.85 3.34 -3.04
CA LYS A 365 -18.68 4.55 -2.98
C LYS A 365 -18.55 5.26 -1.63
N ARG A 366 -18.67 4.56 -0.50
CA ARG A 366 -18.58 5.17 0.83
C ARG A 366 -17.20 5.77 1.10
N VAL A 367 -16.13 5.08 0.72
CA VAL A 367 -14.77 5.60 0.84
C VAL A 367 -14.59 6.85 -0.04
N SER A 368 -15.08 6.83 -1.28
CA SER A 368 -15.09 8.01 -2.16
C SER A 368 -15.81 9.19 -1.52
N GLU A 369 -17.03 9.00 -1.03
CA GLU A 369 -17.84 10.04 -0.41
C GLU A 369 -17.19 10.61 0.84
N LYS A 370 -16.56 9.77 1.67
CA LYS A 370 -15.80 10.18 2.87
C LYS A 370 -14.62 11.09 2.53
N TYR A 371 -13.84 10.76 1.50
CA TYR A 371 -12.59 11.46 1.20
C TYR A 371 -12.74 12.60 0.18
N ARG A 372 -13.83 12.66 -0.58
CA ARG A 372 -14.08 13.72 -1.57
C ARG A 372 -14.00 15.15 -1.00
N PRO A 373 -14.59 15.47 0.17
CA PRO A 373 -14.44 16.81 0.76
C PRO A 373 -12.98 17.15 1.09
N LEU A 374 -12.23 16.20 1.63
CA LEU A 374 -10.83 16.39 2.00
C LEU A 374 -9.93 16.56 0.76
N LEU A 375 -10.14 15.76 -0.28
CA LEU A 375 -9.45 15.93 -1.57
C LEU A 375 -9.68 17.33 -2.15
N LYS A 376 -10.93 17.82 -2.09
CA LYS A 376 -11.28 19.18 -2.51
C LYS A 376 -10.56 20.24 -1.66
N GLU A 377 -10.56 20.10 -0.35
CA GLU A 377 -9.85 20.99 0.59
C GLU A 377 -8.34 21.06 0.27
N LYS A 378 -7.70 19.91 0.04
CA LYS A 378 -6.26 19.82 -0.28
C LYS A 378 -5.94 20.15 -1.75
N ASN A 379 -6.94 20.57 -2.52
CA ASN A 379 -6.86 20.86 -3.95
C ASN A 379 -6.21 19.72 -4.74
N ILE A 380 -6.64 18.48 -4.48
CA ILE A 380 -6.23 17.27 -5.20
C ILE A 380 -7.41 16.85 -6.07
N ARG A 381 -7.28 16.99 -7.39
CA ARG A 381 -8.35 16.72 -8.35
C ARG A 381 -8.01 15.61 -9.34
N SER A 382 -6.75 15.22 -9.37
CA SER A 382 -6.20 14.25 -10.32
C SER A 382 -5.10 13.44 -9.67
N TYR A 383 -4.73 12.31 -10.30
CA TYR A 383 -3.57 11.54 -9.87
C TYR A 383 -2.27 12.34 -9.97
N ALA A 384 -2.18 13.29 -10.90
CA ALA A 384 -1.03 14.19 -10.98
C ALA A 384 -0.90 15.08 -9.74
N ASP A 385 -2.02 15.58 -9.19
CA ASP A 385 -1.99 16.35 -7.94
C ASP A 385 -1.57 15.49 -6.74
N VAL A 386 -1.98 14.21 -6.73
CA VAL A 386 -1.55 13.23 -5.73
C VAL A 386 -0.05 13.01 -5.81
N GLU A 387 0.47 12.66 -7.00
CA GLU A 387 1.90 12.46 -7.20
C GLU A 387 2.69 13.70 -6.76
N ASN A 388 2.25 14.91 -7.17
CA ASN A 388 2.87 16.17 -6.79
C ASN A 388 2.95 16.38 -5.27
N ALA A 389 1.85 16.13 -4.56
CA ALA A 389 1.77 16.34 -3.12
C ALA A 389 2.64 15.32 -2.36
N TYR A 390 2.54 14.05 -2.75
CA TYR A 390 3.22 12.96 -2.06
C TYR A 390 4.70 12.88 -2.36
N SER A 391 5.16 13.11 -3.60
CA SER A 391 6.60 13.15 -3.88
C SER A 391 7.29 14.29 -3.14
N LYS A 392 6.66 15.47 -3.04
CA LYS A 392 7.17 16.57 -2.21
C LYS A 392 7.35 16.13 -0.76
N LYS A 393 6.31 15.57 -0.14
CA LYS A 393 6.36 15.13 1.26
C LYS A 393 7.42 14.04 1.49
N ARG A 394 7.53 13.07 0.57
CA ARG A 394 8.56 12.04 0.59
C ARG A 394 9.98 12.61 0.52
N LEU A 395 10.22 13.62 -0.32
CA LEU A 395 11.51 14.32 -0.36
C LEU A 395 11.82 15.02 0.98
N GLU A 396 10.83 15.63 1.63
CA GLU A 396 11.01 16.23 2.97
C GLU A 396 11.40 15.18 4.03
N ILE A 397 10.82 13.98 3.96
CA ILE A 397 11.16 12.85 4.84
C ILE A 397 12.62 12.41 4.57
N MET A 398 13.00 12.24 3.30
CA MET A 398 14.38 11.88 2.93
C MET A 398 15.40 12.95 3.34
N ASP A 399 15.07 14.23 3.19
CA ASP A 399 15.94 15.33 3.64
C ASP A 399 16.10 15.33 5.15
N THR A 400 15.02 15.05 5.89
CA THR A 400 15.07 14.86 7.34
C THR A 400 15.95 13.69 7.73
N LEU A 401 15.86 12.56 7.01
CA LEU A 401 16.69 11.38 7.23
C LEU A 401 18.17 11.68 6.98
N ILE A 402 18.51 12.26 5.82
CA ILE A 402 19.89 12.62 5.44
C ILE A 402 20.51 13.57 6.48
N LYS A 403 19.73 14.53 6.99
CA LYS A 403 20.20 15.51 7.97
C LYS A 403 20.47 14.91 9.36
N ASN A 404 19.69 13.92 9.78
CA ASN A 404 19.68 13.44 11.17
C ASN A 404 20.26 12.03 11.36
N SER A 405 20.65 11.31 10.30
CA SER A 405 21.16 9.94 10.47
C SER A 405 22.52 9.92 11.21
N PRO A 406 22.66 9.14 12.30
CA PRO A 406 23.88 9.16 13.10
C PRO A 406 25.02 8.44 12.39
N ALA A 407 26.21 9.08 12.38
CA ALA A 407 27.45 8.50 11.84
C ALA A 407 27.29 7.83 10.47
N GLY A 408 26.56 8.48 9.56
CA GLY A 408 26.35 8.01 8.19
C GLY A 408 25.49 6.74 8.05
N TYR A 409 24.86 6.25 9.13
CA TYR A 409 24.04 5.03 9.10
C TYR A 409 22.97 5.09 8.00
N ARG A 410 23.05 4.16 7.04
CA ARG A 410 22.14 4.05 5.88
C ARG A 410 22.04 5.31 4.99
N LEU A 411 23.03 6.21 5.06
CA LEU A 411 23.02 7.43 4.25
C LEU A 411 23.07 7.14 2.73
N ASN A 412 23.74 6.07 2.32
CA ASN A 412 23.76 5.62 0.93
C ASN A 412 22.37 5.19 0.43
N ASP A 413 21.60 4.46 1.26
CA ASP A 413 20.23 4.09 0.93
C ASP A 413 19.33 5.34 0.85
N ALA A 414 19.56 6.34 1.71
CA ALA A 414 18.81 7.58 1.69
C ALA A 414 18.97 8.35 0.37
N HIS A 415 20.20 8.48 -0.11
CA HIS A 415 20.47 9.09 -1.41
C HIS A 415 19.91 8.25 -2.56
N PHE A 416 19.94 6.92 -2.44
CA PHE A 416 19.33 6.02 -3.42
C PHE A 416 17.82 6.27 -3.54
N GLU A 417 17.10 6.22 -2.41
CA GLU A 417 15.64 6.42 -2.38
C GLU A 417 15.24 7.85 -2.77
N LYS A 418 16.00 8.87 -2.34
CA LYS A 418 15.77 10.25 -2.77
C LYS A 418 15.92 10.40 -4.29
N GLY A 419 16.96 9.82 -4.87
CA GLY A 419 17.14 9.79 -6.31
C GLY A 419 15.99 9.05 -7.01
N LYS A 420 15.53 7.93 -6.46
CA LYS A 420 14.37 7.20 -6.98
C LYS A 420 13.08 8.04 -6.96
N ILE A 421 12.81 8.79 -5.89
CA ILE A 421 11.65 9.70 -5.84
C ILE A 421 11.73 10.73 -6.96
N LEU A 422 12.88 11.38 -7.14
CA LEU A 422 13.09 12.37 -8.20
C LEU A 422 12.95 11.74 -9.59
N TRP A 423 13.46 10.52 -9.77
CA TRP A 423 13.34 9.76 -11.01
C TRP A 423 11.87 9.47 -11.35
N ASP A 424 11.15 8.85 -10.41
CA ASP A 424 9.74 8.49 -10.58
C ASP A 424 8.88 9.73 -10.89
N SER A 425 9.11 10.84 -10.18
CA SER A 425 8.43 12.12 -10.46
C SER A 425 8.79 12.71 -11.82
N GLY A 426 10.07 12.65 -12.21
CA GLY A 426 10.53 13.12 -13.52
C GLY A 426 9.96 12.30 -14.68
N MET A 427 9.87 10.97 -14.51
CA MET A 427 9.23 10.05 -15.46
C MET A 427 7.75 10.39 -15.61
N PHE A 428 7.06 10.55 -14.49
CA PHE A 428 5.62 10.80 -14.46
C PHE A 428 5.25 12.16 -15.07
N ARG A 429 6.03 13.21 -14.80
CA ARG A 429 5.76 14.58 -15.28
C ARG A 429 6.38 14.89 -16.65
N GLY A 430 7.27 14.04 -17.14
CA GLY A 430 8.07 14.32 -18.33
C GLY A 430 9.08 15.46 -18.11
N GLU A 431 9.62 15.59 -16.89
CA GLU A 431 10.52 16.68 -16.49
C GLU A 431 11.98 16.21 -16.39
N ASP A 432 12.77 16.46 -17.45
CA ASP A 432 14.21 16.10 -17.49
C ASP A 432 15.02 16.68 -16.32
N ARG A 433 14.63 17.86 -15.80
CA ARG A 433 15.29 18.47 -14.64
C ARG A 433 15.28 17.55 -13.42
N LEU A 434 14.16 16.86 -13.17
CA LEU A 434 14.03 15.92 -12.05
C LEU A 434 14.84 14.65 -12.31
N LEU A 435 14.88 14.18 -13.56
CA LEU A 435 15.71 13.04 -13.96
C LEU A 435 17.20 13.34 -13.74
N PHE A 436 17.68 14.52 -14.12
CA PHE A 436 19.06 14.92 -13.84
C PHE A 436 19.31 15.10 -12.33
N ALA A 437 18.34 15.63 -11.57
CA ALA A 437 18.47 15.73 -10.12
C ALA A 437 18.60 14.34 -9.45
N ALA A 438 17.89 13.32 -9.96
CA ALA A 438 18.04 11.94 -9.50
C ALA A 438 19.46 11.42 -9.69
N ILE A 439 20.05 11.65 -10.88
CA ILE A 439 21.44 11.28 -11.17
C ILE A 439 22.42 11.96 -10.20
N GLU A 440 22.23 13.26 -9.94
CA GLU A 440 23.10 14.00 -9.02
C GLU A 440 22.95 13.51 -7.57
N GLU A 441 21.77 13.06 -7.13
CA GLU A 441 21.62 12.40 -5.83
C GLU A 441 22.33 11.04 -5.80
N TRP A 442 22.18 10.19 -6.82
CA TRP A 442 22.88 8.89 -6.86
C TRP A 442 24.40 9.02 -6.94
N LYS A 443 24.93 10.10 -7.52
CA LYS A 443 26.38 10.38 -7.51
C LYS A 443 26.95 10.69 -6.12
N LYS A 444 26.10 11.04 -5.13
CA LYS A 444 26.55 11.29 -3.75
C LYS A 444 26.80 9.99 -2.97
N ILE A 445 26.31 8.86 -3.47
CA ILE A 445 26.48 7.54 -2.84
C ILE A 445 27.96 7.19 -2.82
N ASN A 446 28.48 6.83 -1.63
CA ASN A 446 29.84 6.36 -1.46
C ASN A 446 29.83 4.84 -1.20
N PRO A 447 29.96 4.00 -2.24
CA PRO A 447 29.87 2.54 -2.09
C PRO A 447 31.03 1.94 -1.27
N LYS A 448 32.09 2.73 -1.00
CA LYS A 448 33.22 2.30 -0.15
C LYS A 448 32.98 2.56 1.34
N SER A 449 31.90 3.27 1.69
CA SER A 449 31.54 3.46 3.09
C SER A 449 31.24 2.11 3.74
N LYS A 450 31.76 1.90 4.95
CA LYS A 450 31.45 0.73 5.80
C LYS A 450 30.41 1.07 6.88
N GLU A 451 29.83 2.27 6.83
CA GLU A 451 28.90 2.77 7.84
C GLU A 451 27.46 2.34 7.53
N GLY A 452 26.94 1.42 8.35
CA GLY A 452 25.60 0.86 8.19
C GLY A 452 25.46 -0.15 7.06
N ASP A 453 24.29 -0.78 6.97
CA ASP A 453 23.93 -1.63 5.85
C ASP A 453 23.67 -0.72 4.62
N PHE A 454 24.08 -1.15 3.41
CA PHE A 454 23.67 -0.52 2.15
C PHE A 454 22.80 -1.51 1.39
N LEU A 455 21.49 -1.45 1.62
CA LEU A 455 20.54 -2.44 1.11
C LEU A 455 20.36 -2.34 -0.40
N ALA A 456 20.43 -1.13 -0.96
CA ALA A 456 20.29 -0.89 -2.40
C ALA A 456 21.61 -1.09 -3.19
N ALA A 457 22.64 -1.70 -2.61
CA ALA A 457 23.96 -1.85 -3.26
C ALA A 457 23.91 -2.53 -4.62
N LYS A 458 23.22 -3.68 -4.75
CA LYS A 458 23.08 -4.40 -6.03
C LYS A 458 22.44 -3.53 -7.12
N SER A 459 21.40 -2.80 -6.73
CA SER A 459 20.63 -1.93 -7.62
C SER A 459 21.45 -0.71 -8.04
N TYR A 460 22.19 -0.14 -7.09
CA TYR A 460 23.14 0.94 -7.37
C TYR A 460 24.29 0.50 -8.28
N ASP A 461 24.87 -0.68 -8.07
CA ASP A 461 25.92 -1.23 -8.94
C ASP A 461 25.40 -1.42 -10.38
N SER A 462 24.13 -1.80 -10.53
CA SER A 462 23.46 -1.89 -11.83
C SER A 462 23.27 -0.53 -12.51
N LEU A 463 23.15 0.55 -11.73
CA LEU A 463 23.20 1.93 -12.23
C LEU A 463 24.63 2.40 -12.56
N GLY A 464 25.65 1.81 -11.95
CA GLY A 464 27.04 2.27 -12.01
C GLY A 464 27.58 2.47 -13.43
N ILE A 465 27.23 1.59 -14.37
CA ILE A 465 27.61 1.72 -15.78
C ILE A 465 27.00 2.99 -16.40
N ILE A 466 25.76 3.34 -16.04
CA ILE A 466 25.01 4.49 -16.57
C ILE A 466 25.51 5.78 -15.91
N LEU A 467 25.77 5.76 -14.60
CA LEU A 467 26.23 6.90 -13.83
C LEU A 467 27.65 7.36 -14.22
N GLN A 468 28.47 6.46 -14.77
CA GLN A 468 29.84 6.73 -15.23
C GLN A 468 29.93 7.21 -16.68
N GLN A 469 28.87 7.04 -17.47
CA GLN A 469 28.85 7.47 -18.88
C GLN A 469 28.49 8.95 -18.98
N GLU A 470 29.19 9.70 -19.85
CA GLU A 470 28.77 11.08 -20.21
C GLU A 470 27.49 11.09 -21.08
N ASP A 471 27.07 9.92 -21.57
CA ASP A 471 25.94 9.69 -22.50
C ASP A 471 24.54 9.77 -21.85
N VAL A 472 24.44 10.28 -20.62
CA VAL A 472 23.14 10.56 -19.98
C VAL A 472 22.38 11.65 -20.74
N LYS A 473 23.10 12.50 -21.48
CA LYS A 473 22.54 13.53 -22.35
C LYS A 473 22.55 13.09 -23.81
N ASP A 474 21.49 13.40 -24.54
CA ASP A 474 21.46 13.29 -25.99
C ASP A 474 22.22 14.45 -26.66
N MET A 475 22.27 14.44 -27.99
CA MET A 475 22.91 15.49 -28.80
C MET A 475 22.30 16.89 -28.62
N TYR A 476 21.13 17.00 -27.99
CA TYR A 476 20.41 18.26 -27.72
C TYR A 476 20.48 18.66 -26.24
N GLY A 477 21.22 17.92 -25.41
CA GLY A 477 21.32 18.16 -23.98
C GLY A 477 20.11 17.71 -23.17
N LYS A 478 19.16 16.98 -23.77
CA LYS A 478 18.03 16.34 -23.09
C LYS A 478 18.43 14.97 -22.54
N PHE A 479 17.61 14.39 -21.69
CA PHE A 479 17.90 13.06 -21.16
C PHE A 479 17.82 12.00 -22.27
N SER A 480 18.87 11.18 -22.40
CA SER A 480 18.95 10.14 -23.41
C SER A 480 17.85 9.08 -23.20
N PRO A 481 17.01 8.76 -24.22
CA PRO A 481 15.98 7.73 -24.10
C PRO A 481 16.55 6.36 -23.71
N ALA A 482 17.70 5.97 -24.28
CA ALA A 482 18.33 4.70 -23.96
C ALA A 482 18.81 4.64 -22.49
N ALA A 483 19.33 5.75 -21.96
CA ALA A 483 19.69 5.84 -20.53
C ALA A 483 18.42 5.78 -19.66
N LYS A 484 17.35 6.46 -20.08
CA LYS A 484 16.05 6.46 -19.42
C LYS A 484 15.49 5.05 -19.28
N ASP A 485 15.47 4.27 -20.36
CA ASP A 485 14.96 2.90 -20.36
C ASP A 485 15.78 1.98 -19.46
N ARG A 486 17.11 2.09 -19.49
CA ARG A 486 18.00 1.28 -18.63
C ARG A 486 17.81 1.60 -17.15
N ILE A 487 17.77 2.88 -16.78
CA ILE A 487 17.52 3.28 -15.38
C ILE A 487 16.13 2.80 -14.95
N ASN A 488 15.12 3.00 -15.81
CA ASN A 488 13.77 2.57 -15.51
C ASN A 488 13.67 1.04 -15.32
N TYR A 489 14.41 0.27 -16.10
CA TYR A 489 14.50 -1.18 -15.92
C TYR A 489 15.06 -1.54 -14.54
N VAL A 490 16.16 -0.91 -14.12
CA VAL A 490 16.73 -1.13 -12.77
C VAL A 490 15.73 -0.71 -11.69
N MET A 491 15.15 0.49 -11.79
CA MET A 491 14.17 1.00 -10.82
C MET A 491 12.90 0.15 -10.74
N THR A 492 12.51 -0.48 -11.83
CA THR A 492 11.40 -1.43 -11.82
C THR A 492 11.83 -2.66 -11.04
N HIS A 493 12.86 -3.40 -11.48
CA HIS A 493 13.15 -4.74 -10.97
C HIS A 493 13.97 -4.79 -9.67
N HIS A 494 14.37 -3.66 -9.08
CA HIS A 494 15.29 -3.59 -7.93
C HIS A 494 14.85 -4.32 -6.64
N LEU A 495 13.59 -4.74 -6.52
CA LEU A 495 13.06 -5.43 -5.34
C LEU A 495 12.51 -6.84 -5.65
N GLU A 496 12.50 -7.25 -6.91
CA GLU A 496 11.77 -8.43 -7.37
C GLU A 496 12.13 -9.71 -6.60
N GLU A 497 13.40 -9.89 -6.26
CA GLU A 497 13.91 -11.01 -5.46
C GLU A 497 13.28 -11.01 -4.06
N GLU A 498 13.33 -9.88 -3.36
CA GLU A 498 12.81 -9.71 -2.00
C GLU A 498 11.31 -9.99 -1.91
N ILE A 499 10.56 -9.70 -2.97
CA ILE A 499 9.11 -9.95 -2.99
C ILE A 499 8.74 -11.34 -3.30
N ASN A 500 9.48 -11.99 -4.19
CA ASN A 500 9.27 -13.40 -4.40
C ASN A 500 9.52 -14.18 -3.09
N LEU A 501 10.54 -13.80 -2.32
CA LEU A 501 10.78 -14.36 -0.99
C LEU A 501 9.63 -14.04 -0.01
N LYS A 502 9.19 -12.79 0.05
CA LYS A 502 8.07 -12.38 0.91
C LYS A 502 6.76 -13.09 0.56
N ARG A 503 6.45 -13.18 -0.73
CA ARG A 503 5.30 -13.90 -1.28
C ARG A 503 5.31 -15.35 -0.85
N GLN A 504 6.42 -16.05 -1.08
CA GLN A 504 6.58 -17.45 -0.68
C GLN A 504 6.40 -17.63 0.83
N ARG A 505 6.92 -16.70 1.64
CA ARG A 505 6.74 -16.70 3.09
C ARG A 505 5.28 -16.50 3.51
N GLU A 506 4.59 -15.50 2.95
CA GLU A 506 3.18 -15.22 3.24
C GLU A 506 2.28 -16.36 2.78
N GLU A 507 2.46 -16.88 1.56
CA GLU A 507 1.72 -18.04 1.05
C GLU A 507 1.90 -19.26 1.97
N LYS A 508 3.11 -19.52 2.46
CA LYS A 508 3.39 -20.63 3.36
C LYS A 508 2.72 -20.46 4.74
N LEU A 509 2.78 -19.25 5.31
CA LEU A 509 2.42 -19.02 6.71
C LEU A 509 0.99 -18.53 6.91
N LEU A 510 0.50 -17.64 6.04
CA LEU A 510 -0.83 -17.04 6.13
C LEU A 510 -1.84 -17.76 5.25
N TRP A 511 -1.42 -18.25 4.08
CA TRP A 511 -2.33 -18.69 3.02
C TRP A 511 -2.11 -20.15 2.57
N PRO A 512 -2.11 -21.12 3.49
CA PRO A 512 -1.77 -22.50 3.16
C PRO A 512 -2.77 -23.09 2.16
N LYS A 513 -2.25 -23.65 1.05
CA LYS A 513 -3.06 -24.39 0.07
C LYS A 513 -3.73 -25.58 0.77
N VAL A 514 -5.06 -25.62 0.75
CA VAL A 514 -5.81 -26.76 1.27
C VAL A 514 -5.41 -27.99 0.47
N LYS A 515 -4.82 -29.01 1.12
CA LYS A 515 -4.56 -30.29 0.45
C LYS A 515 -5.91 -30.84 -0.03
N SER A 516 -6.09 -30.93 -1.34
CA SER A 516 -7.18 -31.75 -1.89
C SER A 516 -7.01 -33.15 -1.30
N LYS A 517 -8.07 -33.65 -0.64
CA LYS A 517 -8.09 -35.07 -0.28
C LYS A 517 -7.94 -35.84 -1.60
N PRO A 518 -7.02 -36.82 -1.69
CA PRO A 518 -6.99 -37.70 -2.85
C PRO A 518 -8.36 -38.39 -2.94
N ASN A 519 -8.96 -38.29 -4.13
CA ASN A 519 -10.25 -38.91 -4.47
C ASN A 519 -10.27 -40.41 -4.20
#